data_AF-A0A0F9F962-F1
#
_entry.id   AF-A0A0F9F962-F1
#
_cell.length_a   1.000
_cell.length_b   1.000
_cell.length_c   1.000
_cell.angle_alpha   90.00
_cell.angle_beta   90.00
_cell.angle_gamma   90.00
#
_symmetry.space_group_name_H-M   'P 1'
#
loop_
_entity.id
_entity.type
_entity.pdbx_description
1 polymer ?
#
loop_
_entity_poly.entity_id
_entity_poly.type
_entity_poly.pdbx_seq_one_letter_code
_entity_poly.pdbx_strand_id
1 'polypeptide(L)' 'MSDTYKIVRRYINDLDRQDTIKSGLTLEQAQAHCSDPETSSKTCTTARMEAITLRNGWWFDTWTEE' A
#
# COMPACT_ATOMS: atom_id res chain seq x y z
N MET A 1 -19.09 -15.36 6.72
CA MET A 1 -18.57 -14.91 5.42
C MET A 1 -17.22 -14.31 5.74
N SER A 2 -16.15 -14.89 5.22
CA SER A 2 -14.80 -14.40 5.47
C SER A 2 -14.48 -13.46 4.33
N ASP A 3 -14.79 -12.19 4.51
CA ASP A 3 -14.42 -11.15 3.55
C ASP A 3 -12.89 -11.07 3.57
N THR A 4 -12.28 -11.42 2.43
CA THR A 4 -10.85 -11.30 2.24
C THR A 4 -10.51 -9.89 1.81
N TYR A 5 -9.36 -9.40 2.24
CA TYR A 5 -8.88 -8.06 1.92
C TYR A 5 -7.63 -8.16 1.05
N LYS A 6 -7.44 -7.15 0.21
CA LYS A 6 -6.21 -6.95 -0.55
C LYS A 6 -5.61 -5.59 -0.27
N ILE A 7 -4.29 -5.53 -0.30
CA ILE A 7 -3.53 -4.28 -0.24
C ILE A 7 -3.25 -3.79 -1.64
N VAL A 8 -3.57 -2.53 -1.88
CA VAL A 8 -3.39 -1.84 -3.13
C VAL A 8 -2.54 -0.59 -2.90
N ARG A 9 -1.44 -0.48 -3.62
CA ARG A 9 -0.60 0.72 -3.65
C ARG A 9 -1.16 1.70 -4.66
N ARG A 10 -1.45 2.90 -4.19
CA ARG A 10 -1.98 4.02 -4.99
C ARG A 10 -0.89 5.05 -5.17
N TYR A 11 -0.68 5.51 -6.40
CA TYR A 11 0.25 6.58 -6.71
C TYR A 11 -0.52 7.90 -6.83
N ILE A 12 -0.08 8.95 -6.13
CA ILE A 12 -0.75 10.26 -6.12
C ILE A 12 -0.65 10.95 -7.48
N ASN A 13 0.49 10.78 -8.16
CA ASN A 13 0.74 11.40 -9.46
C ASN A 13 0.05 10.66 -10.62
N ASP A 14 -0.43 9.44 -10.39
CA ASP A 14 -1.08 8.60 -11.39
C ASP A 14 -2.15 7.76 -10.68
N LEU A 15 -3.34 8.36 -10.53
CA LEU A 15 -4.44 7.78 -9.77
C LEU A 15 -5.07 6.56 -10.47
N ASP A 16 -4.88 6.42 -11.78
CA ASP A 16 -5.29 5.26 -12.56
C ASP A 16 -4.35 4.07 -12.34
N ARG A 17 -3.11 4.32 -11.92
CA ARG A 17 -2.15 3.29 -11.58
C ARG A 17 -2.34 2.79 -10.16
N GLN A 18 -2.77 1.52 -10.06
CA GLN A 18 -2.91 0.81 -8.80
C GLN A 18 -2.25 -0.57 -8.87
N ASP A 19 -1.33 -0.84 -7.94
CA ASP A 19 -0.60 -2.10 -7.89
C ASP A 19 -1.08 -2.94 -6.69
N THR A 20 -1.53 -4.17 -6.94
CA THR A 20 -1.92 -5.09 -5.86
C THR A 20 -0.65 -5.68 -5.23
N ILE A 21 -0.43 -5.39 -3.95
CA ILE A 21 0.77 -5.79 -3.22
C ILE A 21 0.58 -7.17 -2.56
N LYS A 22 -0.59 -7.40 -1.96
CA LYS A 22 -0.98 -8.65 -1.29
C LYS A 22 -2.48 -8.84 -1.40
N SER A 23 -2.96 -10.07 -1.48
CA SER A 23 -4.39 -10.43 -1.47
C SER A 23 -4.65 -11.60 -0.53
N GLY A 24 -5.92 -11.91 -0.26
CA GLY A 24 -6.32 -13.00 0.64
C GLY A 24 -6.00 -12.73 2.12
N LEU A 25 -5.93 -11.47 2.54
CA LEU A 25 -5.64 -11.08 3.92
C LEU A 25 -6.91 -11.05 4.75
N THR A 26 -6.76 -11.23 6.06
CA THR A 26 -7.81 -10.86 7.02
C THR A 26 -7.83 -9.35 7.24
N LEU A 27 -8.94 -8.82 7.76
CA LEU A 27 -9.06 -7.40 8.11
C LEU A 27 -7.93 -6.94 9.03
N GLU A 28 -7.59 -7.74 10.05
CA GLU A 28 -6.51 -7.42 10.99
C GLU A 28 -5.14 -7.35 10.30
N GLN A 29 -4.85 -8.27 9.37
CA GLN A 29 -3.61 -8.23 8.60
C GLN A 29 -3.56 -7.01 7.67
N ALA A 30 -4.69 -6.65 7.06
CA ALA A 30 -4.78 -5.50 6.20
C ALA A 30 -4.59 -4.18 6.97
N GLN A 31 -5.23 -4.05 8.14
CA GLN A 31 -5.06 -2.92 9.04
C GLN A 31 -3.63 -2.82 9.58
N ALA A 32 -3.04 -3.94 9.99
CA ALA A 32 -1.66 -3.99 10.46
C ALA A 32 -0.68 -3.53 9.37
N HIS A 33 -0.88 -3.96 8.11
CA HIS A 33 -0.07 -3.51 6.99
C HIS A 33 -0.15 -2.00 6.82
N CYS A 34 -1.35 -1.42 6.75
CA CYS A 34 -1.48 0.01 6.52
C CYS A 34 -1.18 0.90 7.74
N SER A 35 -1.06 0.32 8.93
CA SER A 35 -0.51 1.01 10.10
C SER A 35 1.02 1.08 10.07
N ASP A 36 1.69 0.39 9.14
CA ASP A 36 3.14 0.39 9.02
C ASP A 36 3.61 1.70 8.36
N PRO A 37 4.51 2.47 9.01
CA PRO A 37 5.04 3.71 8.45
C PRO A 37 5.77 3.49 7.11
N GLU A 38 6.23 2.28 6.81
CA GLU A 38 6.86 1.95 5.54
C GLU A 38 5.90 1.86 4.35
N THR A 39 4.59 1.89 4.60
CA THR A 39 3.56 1.70 3.57
C THR A 39 3.01 3.00 2.99
N SER A 40 3.64 4.12 3.34
CA SER A 40 3.38 5.42 2.76
C SER A 40 4.67 6.13 2.43
N SER A 41 4.72 6.75 1.25
CA SER A 41 5.89 7.49 0.78
C SER A 41 6.27 8.67 1.68
N LYS A 42 5.35 9.14 2.54
CA LYS A 42 5.60 10.23 3.49
C LYS A 42 6.29 9.78 4.77
N THR A 43 6.05 8.55 5.19
CA THR A 43 6.51 8.02 6.48
C THR A 43 7.59 6.96 6.32
N CYS A 44 7.79 6.44 5.10
CA CYS A 44 8.79 5.42 4.86
C CYS A 44 10.21 6.00 4.89
N THR A 45 11.09 5.33 5.62
CA THR A 45 12.50 5.71 5.81
C THR A 45 13.48 4.74 5.15
N THR A 46 12.99 3.62 4.60
CA THR A 46 13.86 2.59 4.01
C THR A 46 14.28 2.97 2.60
N ALA A 47 15.58 2.83 2.32
CA ALA A 47 16.19 3.19 1.03
C ALA A 47 15.49 2.57 -0.20
N ARG A 48 14.95 1.34 -0.06
CA ARG A 48 14.19 0.68 -1.13
C ARG A 48 12.92 1.46 -1.50
N MET A 49 12.17 1.88 -0.50
CA MET A 49 10.90 2.57 -0.67
C MET A 49 11.11 4.04 -1.05
N GLU A 50 12.16 4.66 -0.53
CA GLU A 50 12.61 5.98 -0.98
C GLU A 50 12.95 5.97 -2.48
N ALA A 51 13.65 4.95 -2.98
CA ALA A 51 13.92 4.79 -4.41
C ALA A 51 12.62 4.62 -5.23
N ILE A 52 11.59 3.95 -4.68
CA ILE A 52 10.28 3.83 -5.32
C ILE A 52 9.56 5.18 -5.35
N THR A 53 9.62 5.96 -4.27
CA THR A 53 9.07 7.31 -4.18
C THR A 53 9.75 8.26 -5.16
N LEU A 54 11.08 8.20 -5.28
CA LEU A 54 11.84 9.02 -6.22
C LEU A 54 11.47 8.72 -7.68
N ARG A 55 11.22 7.44 -8.01
CA ARG A 55 10.87 7.01 -9.38
C ARG A 55 9.41 7.25 -9.76
N ASN A 56 8.48 7.04 -8.83
CA ASN A 56 7.04 7.03 -9.14
C ASN A 56 6.27 8.21 -8.51
N GLY A 57 6.94 9.05 -7.73
CA GLY A 57 6.30 10.10 -6.94
C GLY A 57 5.69 9.56 -5.65
N TRP A 58 4.79 10.35 -5.06
CA TRP A 58 4.17 9.99 -3.78
C TRP A 58 3.19 8.84 -3.95
N TRP A 59 3.17 7.93 -2.98
CA TRP A 59 2.33 6.75 -2.98
C TRP A 59 1.92 6.36 -1.56
N PHE A 60 0.83 5.60 -1.44
CA PHE A 60 0.37 5.06 -0.18
C PHE A 60 -0.36 3.73 -0.41
N ASP A 61 -0.18 2.80 0.51
CA ASP A 61 -0.89 1.52 0.50
C ASP A 61 -2.25 1.69 1.19
N THR A 62 -3.28 1.14 0.55
CA THR A 62 -4.64 1.09 1.05
C THR A 62 -5.13 -0.34 1.02
N TRP A 63 -6.18 -0.65 1.77
CA TRP A 63 -6.81 -1.96 1.74
C TRP A 63 -8.23 -1.85 1.26
N THR A 64 -8.68 -2.86 0.53
CA THR A 64 -10.04 -2.95 0.02
C THR A 64 -10.51 -4.40 0.11
N GLU A 65 -11.82 -4.58 0.20
CA GLU A 65 -12.47 -5.89 0.17
C GLU A 65 -12.29 -6.50 -1.22
N GLU A 66 -12.06 -7.82 -1.25
CA GLU A 66 -11.91 -8.60 -2.49
C GLU A 66 -13.24 -9.16 -2.98
#